data_AF-A0A1M5Y1U5-F1
#
_entry.id   AF-A0A1M5Y1U5-F1
#
_cell.length_a   1.000
_cell.length_b   1.000
_cell.length_c   1.000
_cell.angle_alpha   90.00
_cell.angle_beta   90.00
_cell.angle_gamma   90.00
#
_symmetry.space_group_name_H-M   'P 1'
#
loop_
_entity.id
_entity.type
_entity.pdbx_description
1 polymer ?
#
loop_
_entity_poly.entity_id
_entity_poly.type
_entity_poly.pdbx_seq_one_letter_code
_entity_poly.pdbx_strand_id
1 'polypeptide(L)'
;MNNFISNKSIVSNELNFGEDSFEFNHMLEYLLNGLEKRLSKVKFETSGIEINDLVRKLKNLKNQDISKNKLDLSYILIDEFQDTDSIQVEFLLWLINYSGCYATVVGDIKQSIYRFRGAEYTAFNEYTNKLIQQVDKNEIKNCILDKNYRSEENLLNSINDFFVNVGDKKADTNDQLKYFQFKESDKLKSIIKGKSGQGLKRFYVDNSESKFQGKIDYIIDLIEEINSNKIKDNSNNAEKESITVLVRSNENVDRVVKELERNSILCKTEKKGGFYRSIAIKEFYVLLKALLYPNVSLYQYALSNSSYGEGISNDIILDDFSVNRDYLKRIVEDTEVFEILRTYIEDLKHYPTLEVLEKVVKQLEPYKKYGINFMKDRKNQIDDDEELLKKVKTIMINIFINDKDGKILLGYCISLDENQFSNTHYENKITEEEKEIIAEETRLLYVAITRGKKSVHMYNSKLSYDNGRINTWSNLIARGNGNV
;
A
#
# COMPACT_ATOMS: atom_id res chain seq x y z
N MET A 1 17.35 -5.04 3.59
CA MET A 1 17.61 -4.32 2.33
C MET A 1 16.27 -4.14 1.64
N ASN A 2 15.93 -2.91 1.26
CA ASN A 2 14.59 -2.57 0.78
C ASN A 2 14.62 -2.49 -0.75
N ASN A 3 13.95 -3.43 -1.40
CA ASN A 3 13.52 -3.24 -2.79
C ASN A 3 12.53 -2.07 -2.81
N PHE A 4 12.72 -1.11 -3.70
CA PHE A 4 11.76 -0.02 -3.90
C PHE A 4 11.41 0.11 -5.38
N ILE A 5 10.11 0.28 -5.63
CA ILE A 5 9.56 0.46 -6.96
C ILE A 5 8.64 1.67 -6.90
N SER A 6 8.98 2.68 -7.67
CA SER A 6 8.10 3.82 -7.93
C SER A 6 6.95 3.37 -8.84
N ASN A 7 5.69 3.56 -8.43
CA ASN A 7 4.53 3.35 -9.30
C ASN A 7 3.98 4.69 -9.76
N LYS A 8 4.68 5.38 -10.66
CA LYS A 8 4.13 6.56 -11.33
C LYS A 8 3.25 6.14 -12.51
N SER A 9 2.14 6.84 -12.70
CA SER A 9 1.31 6.71 -13.90
C SER A 9 2.08 7.23 -15.12
N ILE A 10 2.80 6.35 -15.82
CA ILE A 10 3.56 6.67 -17.03
C ILE A 10 2.62 6.65 -18.24
N VAL A 11 2.71 7.68 -19.09
CA VAL A 11 1.92 7.79 -20.33
C VAL A 11 2.79 8.11 -21.57
N SER A 12 4.09 8.36 -21.41
CA SER A 12 4.97 8.60 -22.56
C SER A 12 5.46 7.28 -23.17
N ASN A 13 5.51 7.25 -24.50
CA ASN A 13 6.16 6.17 -25.27
C ASN A 13 7.69 6.34 -25.34
N GLU A 14 8.24 7.40 -24.73
CA GLU A 14 9.66 7.71 -24.72
C GLU A 14 10.22 7.46 -23.31
N LEU A 15 10.38 6.18 -22.99
CA LEU A 15 11.16 5.76 -21.83
C LEU A 15 12.64 5.95 -22.15
N ASN A 16 13.34 6.73 -21.32
CA ASN A 16 14.77 6.90 -21.44
C ASN A 16 15.47 6.13 -20.30
N PHE A 17 16.16 5.06 -20.69
CA PHE A 17 16.93 4.22 -19.77
C PHE A 17 18.39 4.68 -19.60
N GLY A 18 18.80 5.75 -20.28
CA GLY A 18 20.19 6.21 -20.23
C GLY A 18 21.13 5.21 -20.90
N GLU A 19 22.29 5.01 -20.28
CA GLU A 19 23.33 4.09 -20.74
C GLU A 19 23.57 3.02 -19.67
N ASP A 20 23.98 1.82 -20.09
CA ASP A 20 24.39 0.74 -19.22
C ASP A 20 25.50 -0.08 -19.87
N SER A 21 26.32 -0.74 -19.05
CA SER A 21 27.51 -1.47 -19.53
C SER A 21 27.19 -2.82 -20.19
N PHE A 22 25.92 -3.26 -20.14
CA PHE A 22 25.50 -4.60 -20.54
C PHE A 22 24.39 -4.62 -21.60
N GLU A 23 24.04 -3.47 -22.20
CA GLU A 23 22.94 -3.32 -23.16
C GLU A 23 21.58 -3.83 -22.65
N PHE A 24 21.43 -4.00 -21.33
CA PHE A 24 20.21 -4.45 -20.67
C PHE A 24 19.09 -3.42 -20.85
N ASN A 25 19.43 -2.15 -21.04
CA ASN A 25 18.52 -1.08 -21.46
C ASN A 25 17.70 -1.48 -22.70
N HIS A 26 18.35 -1.99 -23.76
CA HIS A 26 17.66 -2.37 -25.00
C HIS A 26 16.71 -3.55 -24.79
N MET A 27 17.13 -4.52 -23.97
CA MET A 27 16.27 -5.65 -23.61
C MET A 27 15.04 -5.20 -22.83
N LEU A 28 15.21 -4.35 -21.80
CA LEU A 28 14.09 -3.81 -21.02
C LEU A 28 13.14 -2.98 -21.88
N GLU A 29 13.67 -2.11 -22.73
CA GLU A 29 12.86 -1.29 -23.63
C GLU A 29 12.02 -2.17 -24.57
N TYR A 30 12.64 -3.19 -25.18
CA TYR A 30 11.93 -4.15 -26.02
C TYR A 30 10.85 -4.91 -25.24
N LEU A 31 11.19 -5.42 -24.05
CA LEU A 31 10.27 -6.19 -23.21
C LEU A 31 9.10 -5.35 -22.71
N LEU A 32 9.34 -4.16 -22.16
CA LEU A 32 8.28 -3.31 -21.63
C LEU A 32 7.33 -2.84 -22.74
N ASN A 33 7.86 -2.44 -23.89
CA ASN A 33 7.05 -2.07 -25.04
C ASN A 33 6.22 -3.25 -25.57
N GLY A 34 6.80 -4.45 -25.62
CA GLY A 34 6.10 -5.67 -26.01
C GLY A 34 5.00 -6.07 -25.02
N LEU A 35 5.30 -6.02 -23.72
CA LEU A 35 4.38 -6.34 -22.63
C LEU A 35 3.21 -5.35 -22.58
N GLU A 36 3.46 -4.05 -22.70
CA GLU A 36 2.40 -3.04 -22.67
C GLU A 36 1.45 -3.18 -23.86
N LYS A 37 1.97 -3.42 -25.08
CA LYS A 37 1.15 -3.69 -26.27
C LYS A 37 0.29 -4.94 -26.08
N ARG A 38 0.88 -6.03 -25.58
CA ARG A 38 0.16 -7.30 -25.34
C ARG A 38 -0.89 -7.13 -24.25
N LEU A 39 -0.55 -6.48 -23.14
CA LEU A 39 -1.48 -6.20 -22.04
C LEU A 39 -2.65 -5.35 -22.50
N SER A 40 -2.37 -4.29 -23.28
CA SER A 40 -3.41 -3.42 -23.84
C SER A 40 -4.34 -4.17 -24.78
N LYS A 41 -3.79 -5.06 -25.65
CA LYS A 41 -4.59 -5.93 -26.52
C LYS A 41 -5.50 -6.85 -25.72
N VAL A 42 -4.97 -7.53 -24.70
CA VAL A 42 -5.76 -8.41 -23.82
C VAL A 42 -6.87 -7.62 -23.11
N LYS A 43 -6.56 -6.45 -22.55
CA LYS A 43 -7.55 -5.58 -21.90
C LYS A 43 -8.64 -5.15 -22.88
N PHE A 44 -8.29 -4.78 -24.10
CA PHE A 44 -9.25 -4.42 -25.14
C PHE A 44 -10.17 -5.58 -25.53
N GLU A 45 -9.60 -6.75 -25.84
CA GLU A 45 -10.36 -7.96 -26.23
C GLU A 45 -11.30 -8.45 -25.12
N THR A 46 -10.93 -8.24 -23.86
CA THR A 46 -11.72 -8.63 -22.68
C THR A 46 -12.67 -7.55 -22.18
N SER A 47 -12.69 -6.37 -22.81
CA SER A 47 -13.36 -5.16 -22.28
C SER A 47 -12.95 -4.84 -20.83
N GLY A 48 -11.73 -5.21 -20.46
CA GLY A 48 -11.16 -5.02 -19.13
C GLY A 48 -10.62 -3.60 -18.95
N ILE A 49 -10.86 -3.03 -17.78
CA ILE A 49 -10.29 -1.75 -17.36
C ILE A 49 -9.88 -1.83 -15.90
N GLU A 50 -8.66 -1.39 -15.61
CA GLU A 50 -8.14 -1.28 -14.25
C GLU A 50 -8.22 0.16 -13.75
N ILE A 51 -8.11 0.35 -12.44
CA ILE A 51 -8.11 1.69 -11.81
C ILE A 51 -6.99 2.56 -12.40
N ASN A 52 -5.80 2.00 -12.63
CA ASN A 52 -4.69 2.75 -13.22
C ASN A 52 -5.00 3.14 -14.68
N ASP A 53 -5.76 2.34 -15.42
CA ASP A 53 -6.18 2.70 -16.78
C ASP A 53 -7.15 3.89 -16.75
N LEU A 54 -8.04 3.96 -15.76
CA LEU A 54 -8.93 5.12 -15.57
C LEU A 54 -8.12 6.40 -15.37
N VAL A 55 -7.14 6.38 -14.47
CA VAL A 55 -6.26 7.54 -14.20
C VAL A 55 -5.48 7.94 -15.45
N ARG A 56 -4.86 6.99 -16.16
CA ARG A 56 -4.13 7.27 -17.42
C ARG A 56 -5.06 7.88 -18.48
N LYS A 57 -6.29 7.38 -18.59
CA LYS A 57 -7.29 7.88 -19.55
C LYS A 57 -7.80 9.29 -19.24
N LEU A 58 -7.63 9.80 -18.01
CA LEU A 58 -7.98 11.19 -17.68
C LEU A 58 -7.21 12.19 -18.56
N LYS A 59 -5.96 11.88 -18.96
CA LYS A 59 -5.20 12.74 -19.89
C LYS A 59 -5.88 12.89 -21.25
N ASN A 60 -6.50 11.81 -21.73
CA ASN A 60 -7.14 11.80 -23.05
C ASN A 60 -8.41 12.64 -23.08
N LEU A 61 -9.06 12.86 -21.92
CA LEU A 61 -10.26 13.70 -21.84
C LEU A 61 -9.97 15.14 -22.26
N LYS A 62 -8.75 15.66 -22.02
CA LYS A 62 -8.34 16.99 -22.46
C LYS A 62 -8.48 17.21 -23.98
N ASN A 63 -8.32 16.14 -24.75
CA ASN A 63 -8.31 16.17 -26.22
C ASN A 63 -9.65 15.75 -26.84
N GLN A 64 -10.64 15.38 -26.02
CA GLN A 64 -11.96 15.02 -26.51
C GLN A 64 -12.86 16.24 -26.54
N ASP A 65 -13.73 16.30 -27.55
CA ASP A 65 -14.77 17.33 -27.62
C ASP A 65 -15.89 17.01 -26.63
N ILE A 66 -15.67 17.39 -25.37
CA ILE A 66 -16.64 17.21 -24.28
C ILE A 66 -17.72 18.32 -24.32
N SER A 67 -17.68 19.23 -25.30
CA SER A 67 -18.68 20.32 -25.44
C SER A 67 -20.14 19.85 -25.43
N LYS A 68 -20.39 18.59 -25.81
CA LYS A 68 -21.72 17.97 -25.78
C LYS A 68 -22.22 17.63 -24.37
N ASN A 69 -21.33 17.52 -23.39
CA ASN A 69 -21.62 17.20 -22.00
C ASN A 69 -21.08 18.33 -21.10
N LYS A 70 -21.75 19.48 -21.11
CA LYS A 70 -21.40 20.58 -20.20
C LYS A 70 -21.51 20.06 -18.75
N LEU A 71 -20.37 19.92 -18.09
CA LEU A 71 -20.31 19.56 -16.67
C LEU A 71 -20.69 20.80 -15.86
N ASP A 72 -21.92 20.81 -15.32
CA ASP A 72 -22.41 21.89 -14.47
C ASP A 72 -21.88 21.74 -13.04
N LEU A 73 -20.58 22.01 -12.88
CA LEU A 73 -19.90 21.99 -11.60
C LEU A 73 -19.71 23.42 -11.11
N SER A 74 -20.35 23.78 -10.00
CA SER A 74 -20.12 25.09 -9.37
C SER A 74 -18.95 25.06 -8.38
N TYR A 75 -18.75 23.92 -7.69
CA TYR A 75 -17.75 23.77 -6.64
C TYR A 75 -17.11 22.38 -6.66
N ILE A 76 -15.80 22.33 -6.41
CA ILE A 76 -15.04 21.08 -6.24
C ILE A 76 -14.28 21.15 -4.91
N LEU A 77 -14.39 20.10 -4.10
CA LEU A 77 -13.65 19.94 -2.86
C LEU A 77 -12.77 18.70 -2.98
N ILE A 78 -11.47 18.88 -2.73
CA ILE A 78 -10.49 17.81 -2.79
C ILE A 78 -9.80 17.74 -1.43
N ASP A 79 -9.89 16.58 -0.79
CA ASP A 79 -9.20 16.27 0.46
C ASP A 79 -7.98 15.37 0.19
N GLU A 80 -7.06 15.29 1.15
CA GLU A 80 -5.80 14.52 1.06
C GLU A 80 -4.97 14.84 -0.19
N PHE A 81 -4.97 16.11 -0.62
CA PHE A 81 -4.36 16.54 -1.88
C PHE A 81 -2.85 16.26 -1.95
N GLN A 82 -2.17 16.11 -0.81
CA GLN A 82 -0.75 15.74 -0.76
C GLN A 82 -0.44 14.36 -1.35
N ASP A 83 -1.45 13.51 -1.52
CA ASP A 83 -1.32 12.15 -2.03
C ASP A 83 -1.79 12.03 -3.50
N THR A 84 -1.84 13.16 -4.20
CA THR A 84 -2.24 13.28 -5.61
C THR A 84 -1.04 13.08 -6.54
N ASP A 85 -1.24 12.41 -7.67
CA ASP A 85 -0.24 12.28 -8.73
C ASP A 85 -0.31 13.43 -9.76
N SER A 86 0.74 13.61 -10.57
CA SER A 86 0.82 14.71 -11.54
C SER A 86 -0.31 14.67 -12.61
N ILE A 87 -0.81 13.48 -12.96
CA ILE A 87 -1.93 13.33 -13.90
C ILE A 87 -3.22 13.87 -13.30
N GLN A 88 -3.47 13.56 -12.03
CA GLN A 88 -4.64 14.02 -11.30
C GLN A 88 -4.59 15.54 -11.08
N VAL A 89 -3.42 16.10 -10.74
CA VAL A 89 -3.22 17.56 -10.66
C VAL A 89 -3.54 18.22 -12.00
N GLU A 90 -3.00 17.67 -13.08
CA GLU A 90 -3.23 18.14 -14.44
C GLU A 90 -4.70 18.06 -14.88
N PHE A 91 -5.39 17.00 -14.48
CA PHE A 91 -6.81 16.80 -14.77
C PHE A 91 -7.66 17.80 -13.98
N LEU A 92 -7.36 18.01 -12.70
CA LEU A 92 -8.06 18.99 -11.86
C LEU A 92 -7.96 20.40 -12.43
N LEU A 93 -6.76 20.82 -12.85
CA LEU A 93 -6.56 22.14 -13.47
C LEU A 93 -7.36 22.29 -14.77
N TRP A 94 -7.34 21.26 -15.62
CA TRP A 94 -8.17 21.24 -16.83
C TRP A 94 -9.67 21.34 -16.48
N LEU A 95 -10.13 20.61 -15.48
CA LEU A 95 -11.54 20.59 -15.06
C LEU A 95 -12.00 21.95 -14.52
N ILE A 96 -11.15 22.62 -13.72
CA ILE A 96 -11.40 23.98 -13.21
C ILE A 96 -11.58 24.95 -14.38
N ASN A 97 -10.64 24.93 -15.33
CA ASN A 97 -10.68 25.82 -16.49
C ASN A 97 -11.88 25.53 -17.41
N TYR A 98 -12.19 24.25 -17.63
CA TYR A 98 -13.31 23.82 -18.48
C TYR A 98 -14.68 24.17 -17.89
N SER A 99 -14.87 23.99 -16.58
CA SER A 99 -16.18 24.20 -15.91
C SER A 99 -16.36 25.63 -15.38
N GLY A 100 -15.28 26.36 -15.11
CA GLY A 100 -15.33 27.63 -14.39
C GLY A 100 -15.70 27.48 -12.91
N CYS A 101 -15.59 26.28 -12.35
CA CYS A 101 -15.93 26.00 -10.96
C CYS A 101 -14.95 26.62 -9.96
N TYR A 102 -15.40 26.82 -8.72
CA TYR A 102 -14.51 27.12 -7.60
C TYR A 102 -13.95 25.83 -7.00
N ALA A 103 -12.63 25.73 -6.89
CA ALA A 103 -11.96 24.57 -6.27
C ALA A 103 -11.39 24.91 -4.89
N THR A 104 -11.57 23.99 -3.94
CA THR A 104 -10.90 23.99 -2.63
C THR A 104 -10.11 22.70 -2.49
N VAL A 105 -8.78 22.83 -2.38
CA VAL A 105 -7.87 21.71 -2.09
C VAL A 105 -7.44 21.77 -0.63
N VAL A 106 -7.48 20.64 0.07
CA VAL A 106 -7.10 20.48 1.47
C VAL A 106 -6.09 19.33 1.57
N GLY A 107 -5.09 19.50 2.42
CA GLY A 107 -4.08 18.47 2.67
C GLY A 107 -2.93 18.96 3.54
N ASP A 108 -2.01 18.06 3.85
CA ASP A 108 -0.81 18.34 4.65
C ASP A 108 0.39 17.62 4.03
N ILE A 109 1.35 18.39 3.51
CA ILE A 109 2.56 17.85 2.86
C ILE A 109 3.35 16.93 3.81
N LYS A 110 3.28 17.16 5.12
CA LYS A 110 3.93 16.29 6.14
C LYS A 110 3.28 14.90 6.25
N GLN A 111 2.10 14.71 5.65
CA GLN A 111 1.36 13.46 5.61
C GLN A 111 1.38 12.79 4.22
N SER A 112 2.17 13.30 3.27
CA SER A 112 2.34 12.66 1.95
C SER A 112 3.11 11.34 2.09
N ILE A 113 2.39 10.22 2.05
CA ILE A 113 2.93 8.87 2.32
C ILE A 113 2.56 7.84 1.24
N TYR A 114 1.95 8.29 0.15
CA TYR A 114 1.53 7.43 -0.96
C TYR A 114 2.45 7.52 -2.20
N ARG A 115 3.72 7.89 -2.00
CA ARG A 115 4.71 7.99 -3.08
C ARG A 115 4.89 6.67 -3.84
N PHE A 116 4.80 5.55 -3.14
CA PHE A 116 4.78 4.20 -3.76
C PHE A 116 3.59 3.94 -4.70
N ARG A 117 2.58 4.83 -4.75
CA ARG A 117 1.45 4.83 -5.71
C ARG A 117 1.52 5.99 -6.71
N GLY A 118 2.63 6.72 -6.74
CA GLY A 118 2.88 7.79 -7.70
C GLY A 118 2.54 9.19 -7.19
N ALA A 119 2.10 9.33 -5.93
CA ALA A 119 1.92 10.65 -5.33
C ALA A 119 3.25 11.41 -5.26
N GLU A 120 3.19 12.73 -5.46
CA GLU A 120 4.36 13.59 -5.35
C GLU A 120 4.22 14.52 -4.15
N TYR A 121 5.23 14.56 -3.27
CA TYR A 121 5.26 15.51 -2.14
C TYR A 121 5.20 16.98 -2.63
N THR A 122 5.53 17.21 -3.91
CA THR A 122 5.46 18.49 -4.61
C THR A 122 4.09 18.80 -5.20
N ALA A 123 3.07 17.95 -5.06
CA ALA A 123 1.76 18.13 -5.69
C ALA A 123 1.14 19.52 -5.42
N PHE A 124 1.21 20.01 -4.17
CA PHE A 124 0.76 21.36 -3.83
C PHE A 124 1.53 22.47 -4.56
N ASN A 125 2.85 22.34 -4.67
CA ASN A 125 3.69 23.32 -5.36
C ASN A 125 3.43 23.29 -6.86
N GLU A 126 3.32 22.11 -7.45
CA GLU A 126 3.00 21.92 -8.87
C GLU A 126 1.64 22.53 -9.20
N TYR A 127 0.61 22.19 -8.41
CA TYR A 127 -0.74 22.73 -8.55
C TYR A 127 -0.73 24.26 -8.45
N THR A 128 -0.10 24.82 -7.41
CA THR A 128 -0.07 26.28 -7.19
C THR A 128 0.66 26.99 -8.33
N ASN A 129 1.82 26.48 -8.77
CA ASN A 129 2.61 27.08 -9.83
C ASN A 129 1.87 27.05 -11.18
N LYS A 130 1.19 25.95 -11.50
CA LYS A 130 0.39 25.83 -12.73
C LYS A 130 -0.90 26.64 -12.64
N LEU A 131 -1.55 26.71 -11.47
CA LEU A 131 -2.79 27.47 -11.26
C LEU A 131 -2.56 28.97 -11.44
N ILE A 132 -1.47 29.53 -10.91
CA ILE A 132 -1.12 30.97 -11.06
C ILE A 132 -0.92 31.35 -12.54
N GLN A 133 -0.63 30.40 -13.42
CA GLN A 133 -0.52 30.65 -14.87
C GLN A 133 -1.90 30.70 -15.57
N GLN A 134 -2.97 30.24 -14.91
CA GLN A 134 -4.31 30.07 -15.49
C GLN A 134 -5.35 31.01 -14.88
N VAL A 135 -5.19 31.44 -13.62
CA VAL A 135 -6.13 32.32 -12.92
C VAL A 135 -5.39 33.52 -12.31
N ASP A 136 -6.11 34.62 -12.09
CA ASP A 136 -5.55 35.77 -11.38
C ASP A 136 -5.12 35.35 -9.97
N LYS A 137 -3.89 35.72 -9.58
CA LYS A 137 -3.34 35.46 -8.26
C LYS A 137 -4.24 36.01 -7.13
N ASN A 138 -5.00 37.06 -7.38
CA ASN A 138 -5.96 37.63 -6.41
C ASN A 138 -7.16 36.71 -6.10
N GLU A 139 -7.44 35.74 -6.97
CA GLU A 139 -8.50 34.74 -6.78
C GLU A 139 -8.05 33.56 -5.92
N ILE A 140 -6.73 33.40 -5.73
CA ILE A 140 -6.15 32.29 -4.96
C ILE A 140 -6.06 32.68 -3.48
N LYS A 141 -6.78 31.95 -2.63
CA LYS A 141 -6.75 32.12 -1.16
C LYS A 141 -6.06 30.95 -0.49
N ASN A 142 -4.97 31.22 0.21
CA ASN A 142 -4.26 30.24 1.02
C ASN A 142 -4.70 30.36 2.49
N CYS A 143 -5.16 29.25 3.07
CA CYS A 143 -5.60 29.17 4.45
C CYS A 143 -4.72 28.16 5.20
N ILE A 144 -4.14 28.56 6.33
CA ILE A 144 -3.34 27.68 7.21
C ILE A 144 -4.15 27.42 8.48
N LEU A 145 -4.25 26.15 8.88
CA LEU A 145 -4.91 25.73 10.11
C LEU A 145 -3.85 25.35 11.15
N ASP A 146 -3.69 26.18 12.18
CA ASP A 146 -2.69 25.98 13.25
C ASP A 146 -3.27 25.36 14.53
N LYS A 147 -4.59 25.13 14.59
CA LYS A 147 -5.29 24.57 15.75
C LYS A 147 -5.52 23.07 15.60
N ASN A 148 -5.09 22.31 16.60
CA ASN A 148 -5.33 20.87 16.71
C ASN A 148 -6.46 20.58 17.71
N TYR A 149 -7.46 19.83 17.25
CA TYR A 149 -8.64 19.44 18.02
C TYR A 149 -8.62 17.96 18.44
N ARG A 150 -7.53 17.24 18.17
CA ARG A 150 -7.44 15.78 18.36
C ARG A 150 -6.65 15.41 19.61
N SER A 151 -5.50 16.04 19.80
CA SER A 151 -4.48 15.61 20.75
C SER A 151 -4.39 16.58 21.91
N GLU A 152 -4.19 16.07 23.12
CA GLU A 152 -3.95 16.86 24.33
C GLU A 152 -2.69 17.71 24.18
N GLU A 153 -2.67 18.88 24.82
CA GLU A 153 -1.58 19.85 24.79
C GLU A 153 -0.22 19.21 25.15
N ASN A 154 -0.17 18.35 26.17
CA ASN A 154 1.07 17.69 26.58
C ASN A 154 1.68 16.79 25.48
N LEU A 155 0.84 15.99 24.83
CA LEU A 155 1.27 15.14 23.72
C LEU A 155 1.69 15.99 22.53
N LEU A 156 0.89 16.99 22.15
CA LEU A 156 1.17 17.79 20.96
C LEU A 156 2.47 18.60 21.10
N ASN A 157 2.73 19.16 22.29
CA ASN A 157 4.00 19.84 22.55
C ASN A 157 5.19 18.87 22.43
N SER A 158 5.06 17.67 23.00
CA SER A 158 6.09 16.63 22.87
C SER A 158 6.36 16.25 21.40
N ILE A 159 5.32 16.20 20.56
CA ILE A 159 5.43 15.92 19.12
C ILE A 159 6.12 17.08 18.39
N ASN A 160 5.72 18.32 18.68
CA ASN A 160 6.33 19.51 18.09
C ASN A 160 7.83 19.55 18.39
N ASP A 161 8.23 19.35 19.64
CA ASP A 161 9.64 19.35 20.05
C ASP A 161 10.41 18.19 19.40
N PHE A 162 9.78 17.01 19.33
CA PHE A 162 10.36 15.85 18.66
C PHE A 162 10.71 16.13 17.20
N PHE A 163 9.78 16.69 16.42
CA PHE A 163 10.03 16.94 14.99
C PHE A 163 10.93 18.14 14.72
N VAL A 164 10.97 19.14 15.61
CA VAL A 164 12.01 20.19 15.57
C VAL A 164 13.40 19.56 15.70
N ASN A 165 13.59 18.63 16.65
CA ASN A 165 14.87 17.95 16.85
C ASN A 165 15.22 17.02 15.68
N VAL A 166 14.24 16.27 15.14
CA VAL A 166 14.46 15.45 13.94
C VAL A 166 14.93 16.32 12.78
N GLY A 167 14.29 17.46 12.55
CA GLY A 167 14.60 18.39 11.46
C GLY A 167 15.81 19.32 11.70
N ASP A 168 16.52 19.22 12.83
CA ASP A 168 17.65 20.11 13.13
C ASP A 168 18.81 19.86 12.15
N LYS A 169 19.11 20.88 11.33
CA LYS A 169 20.19 20.83 10.34
C LYS A 169 21.57 20.64 10.96
N LYS A 170 21.79 21.06 12.22
CA LYS A 170 23.08 20.82 12.90
C LYS A 170 23.32 19.32 13.13
N ALA A 171 22.24 18.57 13.30
CA ALA A 171 22.27 17.12 13.42
C ALA A 171 22.24 16.40 12.06
N ASP A 172 21.92 17.09 10.95
CA ASP A 172 21.88 16.52 9.60
C ASP A 172 23.13 16.84 8.78
N THR A 173 24.28 16.35 9.22
CA THR A 173 25.56 16.66 8.56
C THR A 173 25.63 16.24 7.09
N ASN A 174 24.77 15.30 6.66
CA ASN A 174 24.72 14.75 5.30
C ASN A 174 23.47 15.17 4.50
N ASP A 175 22.65 16.09 5.02
CA ASP A 175 21.40 16.54 4.36
C ASP A 175 20.48 15.35 3.99
N GLN A 176 20.40 14.34 4.87
CA GLN A 176 19.57 13.13 4.67
C GLN A 176 18.07 13.44 4.76
N LEU A 177 17.68 14.47 5.50
CA LEU A 177 16.30 14.93 5.68
C LEU A 177 15.98 16.17 4.82
N LYS A 178 16.76 16.43 3.76
CA LYS A 178 16.57 17.55 2.83
C LYS A 178 15.10 17.81 2.45
N TYR A 179 14.36 16.73 2.19
CA TYR A 179 12.98 16.75 1.71
C TYR A 179 11.91 16.63 2.81
N PHE A 180 12.31 16.54 4.07
CA PHE A 180 11.42 16.65 5.23
C PHE A 180 11.91 17.74 6.16
N GLN A 181 11.23 18.90 6.13
CA GLN A 181 11.53 20.01 7.03
C GLN A 181 10.34 20.25 7.96
N PHE A 182 10.64 20.42 9.25
CA PHE A 182 9.66 20.80 10.26
C PHE A 182 10.08 22.14 10.87
N LYS A 183 9.33 23.20 10.57
CA LYS A 183 9.64 24.58 10.98
C LYS A 183 8.78 24.99 12.17
N GLU A 184 9.14 26.09 12.82
CA GLU A 184 8.31 26.68 13.88
C GLU A 184 6.89 27.01 13.42
N SER A 185 6.71 27.39 12.15
CA SER A 185 5.40 27.63 11.53
C SER A 185 4.55 26.36 11.36
N ASP A 186 5.15 25.17 11.42
CA ASP A 186 4.45 23.88 11.34
C ASP A 186 3.88 23.42 12.68
N LYS A 187 4.25 24.09 13.79
CA LYS A 187 3.78 23.71 15.13
C LYS A 187 2.28 23.95 15.25
N LEU A 188 1.57 22.89 15.58
CA LEU A 188 0.15 22.97 15.89
C LEU A 188 -0.07 23.29 17.37
N LYS A 189 -1.15 24.00 17.67
CA LYS A 189 -1.56 24.37 19.02
C LYS A 189 -2.81 23.59 19.41
N SER A 190 -2.75 22.87 20.53
CA SER A 190 -3.90 22.11 21.00
C SER A 190 -4.95 23.04 21.61
N ILE A 191 -6.21 22.79 21.28
CA ILE A 191 -7.37 23.37 21.96
C ILE A 191 -7.73 22.57 23.22
N ILE A 192 -7.24 21.34 23.35
CA ILE A 192 -7.50 20.45 24.49
C ILE A 192 -6.41 20.68 25.55
N LYS A 193 -6.77 21.41 26.61
CA LYS A 193 -5.86 21.74 27.73
C LYS A 193 -5.59 20.59 28.72
N GLY A 194 -6.10 19.40 28.44
CA GLY A 194 -5.83 18.20 29.24
C GLY A 194 -4.34 17.92 29.36
N LYS A 195 -3.89 17.59 30.57
CA LYS A 195 -2.53 17.12 30.87
C LYS A 195 -2.53 15.72 31.50
N SER A 196 -3.65 15.01 31.41
CA SER A 196 -3.80 13.64 31.91
C SER A 196 -2.94 12.65 31.14
N GLY A 197 -2.73 12.90 29.83
CA GLY A 197 -1.92 12.04 29.00
C GLY A 197 -0.43 12.11 29.33
N GLN A 198 0.23 10.95 29.27
CA GLN A 198 1.68 10.82 29.51
C GLN A 198 2.56 11.44 28.41
N GLY A 199 1.98 11.99 27.34
CA GLY A 199 2.70 12.57 26.21
C GLY A 199 3.42 11.51 25.37
N LEU A 200 4.57 11.88 24.79
CA LEU A 200 5.39 10.98 23.97
C LEU A 200 6.35 10.17 24.86
N LYS A 201 6.10 8.86 25.00
CA LYS A 201 6.91 7.92 25.78
C LYS A 201 7.76 7.03 24.88
N ARG A 202 8.93 6.66 25.37
CA ARG A 202 9.85 5.75 24.70
C ARG A 202 10.18 4.60 25.63
N PHE A 203 10.28 3.40 25.08
CA PHE A 203 10.69 2.22 25.81
C PHE A 203 11.77 1.46 25.05
N TYR A 204 12.62 0.76 25.81
CA TYR A 204 13.77 0.02 25.32
C TYR A 204 13.64 -1.43 25.74
N VAL A 205 14.09 -2.36 24.89
CA VAL A 205 14.17 -3.79 25.20
C VAL A 205 15.65 -4.18 25.17
N ASP A 206 16.19 -4.57 26.31
CA ASP A 206 17.63 -4.83 26.51
C ASP A 206 18.08 -6.24 26.10
N ASN A 207 17.16 -7.22 25.95
CA ASN A 207 17.50 -8.60 25.63
C ASN A 207 17.50 -8.92 24.12
N SER A 208 18.62 -9.47 23.64
CA SER A 208 18.88 -9.86 22.26
C SER A 208 18.14 -11.12 21.80
N GLU A 209 17.76 -12.02 22.73
CA GLU A 209 17.20 -13.34 22.36
C GLU A 209 15.73 -13.31 21.89
N SER A 210 14.98 -12.21 22.12
CA SER A 210 13.76 -11.95 21.34
C SER A 210 13.33 -10.48 21.45
N LYS A 211 13.96 -9.61 20.64
CA LYS A 211 13.54 -8.20 20.49
C LYS A 211 12.05 -8.04 20.15
N PHE A 212 11.41 -9.08 19.62
CA PHE A 212 9.98 -9.09 19.34
C PHE A 212 9.15 -9.38 20.59
N GLN A 213 9.52 -10.39 21.38
CA GLN A 213 8.79 -10.75 22.60
C GLN A 213 8.76 -9.59 23.60
N GLY A 214 9.90 -8.93 23.84
CA GLY A 214 9.92 -7.80 24.77
C GLY A 214 9.07 -6.60 24.31
N LYS A 215 8.74 -6.47 23.01
CA LYS A 215 7.76 -5.47 22.55
C LYS A 215 6.34 -5.90 22.87
N ILE A 216 6.04 -7.20 22.74
CA ILE A 216 4.73 -7.76 23.10
C ILE A 216 4.51 -7.61 24.60
N ASP A 217 5.49 -7.99 25.43
CA ASP A 217 5.41 -7.90 26.89
C ASP A 217 5.10 -6.45 27.32
N TYR A 218 5.80 -5.46 26.75
CA TYR A 218 5.51 -4.05 27.01
C TYR A 218 4.08 -3.63 26.61
N ILE A 219 3.56 -4.14 25.49
CA ILE A 219 2.18 -3.87 25.06
C ILE A 219 1.19 -4.47 26.06
N ILE A 220 1.46 -5.68 26.56
CA ILE A 220 0.64 -6.36 27.57
C ILE A 220 0.63 -5.55 28.87
N ASP A 221 1.81 -5.18 29.38
CA ASP A 221 1.95 -4.37 30.60
C ASP A 221 1.15 -3.06 30.50
N LEU A 222 1.21 -2.39 29.35
CA LEU A 222 0.47 -1.15 29.10
C LEU A 222 -1.05 -1.36 29.07
N ILE A 223 -1.52 -2.48 28.50
CA ILE A 223 -2.94 -2.85 28.50
C ILE A 223 -3.41 -3.10 29.94
N GLU A 224 -2.62 -3.81 30.73
CA GLU A 224 -2.93 -4.10 32.14
C GLU A 224 -2.95 -2.84 33.01
N GLU A 225 -1.99 -1.93 32.83
CA GLU A 225 -1.95 -0.64 33.51
C GLU A 225 -3.23 0.17 33.24
N ILE A 226 -3.63 0.28 31.97
CA ILE A 226 -4.82 1.03 31.55
C ILE A 226 -6.10 0.39 32.10
N ASN A 227 -6.21 -0.94 32.05
CA ASN A 227 -7.37 -1.65 32.61
C ASN A 227 -7.46 -1.49 34.13
N SER A 228 -6.32 -1.51 34.83
CA SER A 228 -6.24 -1.32 36.28
C SER A 228 -6.68 0.09 36.70
N ASN A 229 -6.30 1.11 35.93
CA ASN A 229 -6.69 2.50 36.20
C ASN A 229 -8.20 2.72 35.98
N LYS A 230 -8.81 2.07 34.97
CA LYS A 230 -10.27 2.10 34.76
C LYS A 230 -11.08 1.55 35.93
N ILE A 231 -10.58 0.52 36.61
CA ILE A 231 -11.27 -0.08 37.77
C ILE A 231 -11.29 0.89 38.98
N LYS A 232 -10.28 1.78 39.07
CA LYS A 232 -10.19 2.77 40.16
C LYS A 232 -11.07 4.00 39.92
N ASP A 233 -11.22 4.41 38.68
CA ASP A 233 -12.11 5.52 38.29
C ASP A 233 -13.55 5.04 38.06
N ASN A 234 -14.32 4.91 39.15
CA ASN A 234 -15.75 4.56 39.20
C ASN A 234 -16.69 5.61 38.54
N SER A 235 -16.19 6.42 37.59
CA SER A 235 -16.99 7.43 36.91
C SER A 235 -17.63 6.85 35.65
N ASN A 236 -18.96 6.92 35.56
CA ASN A 236 -19.76 6.53 34.38
C ASN A 236 -19.45 7.37 33.11
N ASN A 237 -18.44 8.25 33.16
CA ASN A 237 -18.00 9.13 32.08
C ASN A 237 -16.58 8.82 31.57
N ALA A 238 -16.00 7.67 31.94
CA ALA A 238 -14.72 7.25 31.37
C ALA A 238 -14.89 7.04 29.85
N GLU A 239 -14.41 8.00 29.04
CA GLU A 239 -14.25 7.81 27.60
C GLU A 239 -13.58 6.46 27.36
N LYS A 240 -14.10 5.66 26.42
CA LYS A 240 -13.52 4.36 26.08
C LYS A 240 -12.07 4.55 25.64
N GLU A 241 -11.13 4.36 26.56
CA GLU A 241 -9.72 4.36 26.22
C GLU A 241 -9.43 3.11 25.39
N SER A 242 -9.07 3.33 24.13
CA SER A 242 -8.71 2.32 23.16
C SER A 242 -7.22 2.39 22.88
N ILE A 243 -6.56 1.24 22.86
CA ILE A 243 -5.15 1.12 22.47
C ILE A 243 -5.10 0.72 20.99
N THR A 244 -4.31 1.43 20.21
CA THR A 244 -4.05 1.10 18.80
C THR A 244 -2.56 0.85 18.64
N VAL A 245 -2.21 -0.35 18.16
CA VAL A 245 -0.83 -0.71 17.83
C VAL A 245 -0.61 -0.50 16.34
N LEU A 246 0.28 0.45 16.00
CA LEU A 246 0.67 0.69 14.61
C LEU A 246 1.93 -0.09 14.28
N VAL A 247 1.90 -0.82 13.17
CA VAL A 247 3.04 -1.60 12.65
C VAL A 247 3.25 -1.32 11.17
N ARG A 248 4.50 -1.51 10.70
CA ARG A 248 4.91 -1.12 9.34
C ARG A 248 4.36 -2.01 8.23
N SER A 249 4.06 -3.28 8.50
CA SER A 249 3.67 -4.28 7.50
C SER A 249 2.52 -5.17 7.99
N ASN A 250 1.75 -5.73 7.06
CA ASN A 250 0.69 -6.69 7.39
C ASN A 250 1.23 -7.96 8.04
N GLU A 251 2.45 -8.40 7.68
CA GLU A 251 3.12 -9.52 8.33
C GLU A 251 3.39 -9.22 9.82
N ASN A 252 3.82 -8.00 10.13
CA ASN A 252 3.97 -7.58 11.53
C ASN A 252 2.62 -7.53 12.26
N VAL A 253 1.51 -7.21 11.58
CA VAL A 253 0.16 -7.32 12.17
C VAL A 253 -0.10 -8.76 12.56
N ASP A 254 0.12 -9.71 11.65
CA ASP A 254 -0.08 -11.14 11.90
C ASP A 254 0.73 -11.65 13.10
N ARG A 255 2.00 -11.26 13.15
CA ARG A 255 2.89 -11.64 14.26
C ARG A 255 2.42 -11.06 15.60
N VAL A 256 2.04 -9.78 15.64
CA VAL A 256 1.58 -9.13 16.88
C VAL A 256 0.26 -9.72 17.36
N VAL A 257 -0.70 -9.90 16.45
CA VAL A 257 -2.02 -10.48 16.77
C VAL A 257 -1.86 -11.89 17.32
N LYS A 258 -1.04 -12.72 16.68
CA LYS A 258 -0.78 -14.09 17.13
C LYS A 258 -0.25 -14.15 18.56
N GLU A 259 0.69 -13.28 18.93
CA GLU A 259 1.23 -13.27 20.30
C GLU A 259 0.26 -12.65 21.32
N LEU A 260 -0.51 -11.64 20.95
CA LEU A 260 -1.53 -11.07 21.84
C LEU A 260 -2.67 -12.06 22.10
N GLU A 261 -3.13 -12.78 21.07
CA GLU A 261 -4.16 -13.81 21.20
C GLU A 261 -3.69 -15.00 22.05
N ARG A 262 -2.40 -15.38 21.95
CA ARG A 262 -1.78 -16.38 22.86
C ARG A 262 -1.84 -15.96 24.32
N ASN A 263 -1.82 -14.66 24.59
CA ASN A 263 -1.97 -14.07 25.92
C ASN A 263 -3.43 -13.69 26.24
N SER A 264 -4.40 -14.27 25.53
CA SER A 264 -5.85 -14.04 25.73
C SER A 264 -6.31 -12.58 25.55
N ILE A 265 -5.56 -11.78 24.79
CA ILE A 265 -5.92 -10.40 24.45
C ILE A 265 -6.56 -10.38 23.05
N LEU A 266 -7.85 -10.08 23.01
CA LEU A 266 -8.60 -10.00 21.75
C LEU A 266 -8.21 -8.75 20.96
N CYS A 267 -7.81 -8.94 19.71
CA CYS A 267 -7.39 -7.86 18.82
C CYS A 267 -8.37 -7.70 17.64
N LYS A 268 -8.79 -6.47 17.35
CA LYS A 268 -9.45 -6.15 16.08
C LYS A 268 -8.37 -5.73 15.08
N THR A 269 -8.36 -6.35 13.90
CA THR A 269 -7.41 -6.01 12.84
C THR A 269 -8.10 -5.27 11.68
N GLU A 270 -7.44 -4.25 11.14
CA GLU A 270 -7.84 -3.60 9.89
C GLU A 270 -6.79 -3.93 8.83
N LYS A 271 -7.06 -4.96 8.01
CA LYS A 271 -6.22 -5.32 6.87
C LYS A 271 -6.91 -4.95 5.57
N LYS A 272 -6.24 -4.18 4.72
CA LYS A 272 -6.74 -3.91 3.35
C LYS A 272 -6.78 -5.21 2.55
N GLY A 273 -7.95 -5.52 1.98
CA GLY A 273 -8.14 -6.59 1.01
C GLY A 273 -8.27 -8.00 1.57
N GLY A 274 -8.39 -8.21 2.89
CA GLY A 274 -8.44 -9.55 3.48
C GLY A 274 -9.59 -10.41 2.95
N PHE A 275 -10.80 -9.84 2.86
CA PHE A 275 -11.99 -10.57 2.42
C PHE A 275 -11.88 -11.03 0.94
N TYR A 276 -11.79 -10.09 -0.01
CA TYR A 276 -11.72 -10.41 -1.44
C TYR A 276 -10.43 -11.11 -1.89
N ARG A 277 -9.37 -11.09 -1.08
CA ARG A 277 -8.13 -11.84 -1.35
C ARG A 277 -8.08 -13.21 -0.69
N SER A 278 -9.00 -13.50 0.23
CA SER A 278 -9.07 -14.82 0.85
C SER A 278 -9.27 -15.88 -0.23
N ILE A 279 -8.63 -17.03 -0.04
CA ILE A 279 -8.72 -18.15 -0.97
C ILE A 279 -10.20 -18.53 -1.15
N ALA A 280 -10.96 -18.63 -0.06
CA ALA A 280 -12.39 -18.90 -0.10
C ALA A 280 -13.18 -17.95 -1.02
N ILE A 281 -12.92 -16.63 -0.97
CA ILE A 281 -13.61 -15.66 -1.83
C ILE A 281 -13.09 -15.71 -3.28
N LYS A 282 -11.80 -15.97 -3.50
CA LYS A 282 -11.27 -16.19 -4.86
C LYS A 282 -11.88 -17.42 -5.51
N GLU A 283 -12.00 -18.51 -4.77
CA GLU A 283 -12.63 -19.75 -5.24
C GLU A 283 -14.13 -19.55 -5.48
N PHE A 284 -14.82 -18.83 -4.61
CA PHE A 284 -16.21 -18.44 -4.84
C PHE A 284 -16.36 -17.56 -6.09
N TYR A 285 -15.43 -16.64 -6.34
CA TYR A 285 -15.41 -15.86 -7.57
C TYR A 285 -15.17 -16.72 -8.82
N VAL A 286 -14.32 -17.74 -8.72
CA VAL A 286 -14.12 -18.73 -9.79
C VAL A 286 -15.40 -19.52 -10.06
N LEU A 287 -16.16 -19.91 -9.03
CA LEU A 287 -17.50 -20.52 -9.18
C LEU A 287 -18.43 -19.60 -9.98
N LEU A 288 -18.51 -18.32 -9.61
CA LEU A 288 -19.34 -17.35 -10.34
C LEU A 288 -18.91 -17.22 -11.81
N LYS A 289 -17.60 -17.21 -12.08
CA LYS A 289 -17.08 -17.18 -13.46
C LYS A 289 -17.40 -18.46 -14.24
N ALA A 290 -17.31 -19.63 -13.61
CA ALA A 290 -17.66 -20.90 -14.24
C ALA A 290 -19.15 -20.99 -14.58
N LEU A 291 -20.03 -20.46 -13.73
CA LEU A 291 -21.48 -20.38 -13.99
C LEU A 291 -21.83 -19.37 -15.10
N LEU A 292 -21.18 -18.20 -15.11
CA LEU A 292 -21.44 -17.14 -16.11
C LEU A 292 -20.86 -17.47 -17.49
N TYR A 293 -19.73 -18.18 -17.54
CA TYR A 293 -19.00 -18.47 -18.76
C TYR A 293 -18.74 -19.98 -18.89
N PRO A 294 -19.80 -20.80 -19.04
CA PRO A 294 -19.69 -22.25 -18.97
C PRO A 294 -18.94 -22.88 -20.15
N ASN A 295 -18.70 -22.14 -21.22
CA ASN A 295 -17.92 -22.64 -22.37
C ASN A 295 -16.41 -22.34 -22.25
N VAL A 296 -15.98 -21.70 -21.16
CA VAL A 296 -14.56 -21.33 -20.96
C VAL A 296 -13.89 -22.36 -20.06
N SER A 297 -13.16 -23.30 -20.66
CA SER A 297 -12.49 -24.42 -19.97
C SER A 297 -11.55 -23.97 -18.85
N LEU A 298 -10.96 -22.77 -18.94
CA LEU A 298 -10.10 -22.22 -17.90
C LEU A 298 -10.82 -22.05 -16.55
N TYR A 299 -12.07 -21.59 -16.55
CA TYR A 299 -12.81 -21.38 -15.30
C TYR A 299 -13.27 -22.70 -14.70
N GLN A 300 -13.62 -23.66 -15.55
CA GLN A 300 -13.98 -25.01 -15.11
C GLN A 300 -12.77 -25.76 -14.54
N TYR A 301 -11.60 -25.64 -15.18
CA TYR A 301 -10.32 -26.16 -14.67
C TYR A 301 -9.96 -25.53 -13.33
N ALA A 302 -10.07 -24.20 -13.21
CA ALA A 302 -9.78 -23.49 -11.96
C ALA A 302 -10.76 -23.90 -10.84
N LEU A 303 -12.04 -24.10 -11.17
CA LEU A 303 -13.03 -24.58 -10.20
C LEU A 303 -12.73 -26.02 -9.77
N SER A 304 -12.34 -26.88 -10.72
CA SER A 304 -11.99 -28.27 -10.46
C SER A 304 -10.79 -28.40 -9.51
N ASN A 305 -9.86 -27.46 -9.56
CA ASN A 305 -8.71 -27.38 -8.66
C ASN A 305 -8.94 -26.52 -7.40
N SER A 306 -10.16 -26.08 -7.15
CA SER A 306 -10.54 -25.32 -5.94
C SER A 306 -11.18 -26.22 -4.89
N SER A 307 -11.56 -25.65 -3.74
CA SER A 307 -12.35 -26.36 -2.72
C SER A 307 -13.73 -26.86 -3.21
N TYR A 308 -14.21 -26.41 -4.39
CA TYR A 308 -15.45 -26.90 -5.01
C TYR A 308 -15.27 -28.15 -5.87
N GLY A 309 -14.04 -28.53 -6.19
CA GLY A 309 -13.76 -29.64 -7.10
C GLY A 309 -12.80 -30.64 -6.52
N GLU A 310 -12.54 -31.72 -7.25
CA GLU A 310 -11.73 -32.85 -6.79
C GLU A 310 -10.20 -32.61 -6.84
N GLY A 311 -9.76 -31.72 -7.75
CA GLY A 311 -8.36 -31.53 -8.13
C GLY A 311 -8.00 -32.38 -9.35
N ILE A 312 -7.28 -31.80 -10.30
CA ILE A 312 -6.82 -32.50 -11.50
C ILE A 312 -5.32 -32.74 -11.34
N SER A 313 -4.87 -33.99 -11.48
CA SER A 313 -3.45 -34.31 -11.36
C SER A 313 -2.64 -33.66 -12.48
N ASN A 314 -1.44 -33.17 -12.15
CA ASN A 314 -0.51 -32.62 -13.13
C ASN A 314 -0.13 -33.64 -14.21
N ASP A 315 -0.08 -34.93 -13.88
CA ASP A 315 0.24 -35.99 -14.84
C ASP A 315 -0.77 -36.01 -15.99
N ILE A 316 -2.06 -35.88 -15.69
CA ILE A 316 -3.16 -35.83 -16.68
C ILE A 316 -3.00 -34.62 -17.61
N ILE A 317 -2.56 -33.48 -17.06
CA ILE A 317 -2.34 -32.25 -17.83
C ILE A 317 -1.16 -32.41 -18.76
N LEU A 318 -0.08 -33.03 -18.29
CA LEU A 318 1.16 -33.23 -19.04
C LEU A 318 0.97 -34.28 -20.15
N ASP A 319 0.24 -35.35 -19.88
CA ASP A 319 -0.04 -36.42 -20.83
C ASP A 319 -0.89 -35.95 -22.01
N ASP A 320 -1.87 -35.06 -21.75
CA ASP A 320 -2.81 -34.58 -22.78
C ASP A 320 -2.46 -33.17 -23.30
N PHE A 321 -1.28 -32.63 -22.94
CA PHE A 321 -0.85 -31.28 -23.31
C PHE A 321 -0.78 -31.11 -24.83
N SER A 322 -1.40 -30.04 -25.33
CA SER A 322 -1.22 -29.61 -26.72
C SER A 322 -1.13 -28.09 -26.81
N VAL A 323 -0.45 -27.60 -27.85
CA VAL A 323 -0.31 -26.16 -28.13
C VAL A 323 -1.69 -25.50 -28.39
N ASN A 324 -2.68 -26.28 -28.84
CA ASN A 324 -4.05 -25.83 -29.02
C ASN A 324 -4.79 -25.83 -27.67
N ARG A 325 -5.48 -24.74 -27.32
CA ARG A 325 -6.17 -24.59 -26.02
C ARG A 325 -7.32 -25.58 -25.76
N ASP A 326 -7.69 -26.39 -26.74
CA ASP A 326 -8.80 -27.32 -26.66
C ASP A 326 -8.53 -28.54 -25.77
N TYR A 327 -7.27 -28.83 -25.40
CA TYR A 327 -6.96 -29.98 -24.53
C TYR A 327 -7.58 -29.84 -23.13
N LEU A 328 -7.59 -28.62 -22.57
CA LEU A 328 -8.24 -28.34 -21.28
C LEU A 328 -9.74 -28.64 -21.31
N LYS A 329 -10.38 -28.50 -22.48
CA LYS A 329 -11.80 -28.80 -22.61
C LYS A 329 -12.06 -30.29 -22.39
N ARG A 330 -11.26 -31.17 -23.01
CA ARG A 330 -11.38 -32.62 -22.85
C ARG A 330 -11.13 -33.05 -21.41
N ILE A 331 -10.05 -32.55 -20.81
CA ILE A 331 -9.70 -32.88 -19.41
C ILE A 331 -10.83 -32.49 -18.46
N VAL A 332 -11.44 -31.32 -18.67
CA VAL A 332 -12.46 -30.83 -17.73
C VAL A 332 -13.82 -31.46 -17.98
N GLU A 333 -14.15 -31.87 -19.22
CA GLU A 333 -15.37 -32.62 -19.53
C GLU A 333 -15.48 -33.94 -18.75
N ASP A 334 -14.36 -34.53 -18.35
CA ASP A 334 -14.30 -35.77 -17.57
C ASP A 334 -14.37 -35.56 -16.04
N THR A 335 -14.53 -34.31 -15.56
CA THR A 335 -14.56 -34.00 -14.12
C THR A 335 -15.97 -34.04 -13.54
N GLU A 336 -16.08 -34.41 -12.26
CA GLU A 336 -17.36 -34.40 -11.53
C GLU A 336 -17.96 -32.99 -11.48
N VAL A 337 -17.08 -31.99 -11.36
CA VAL A 337 -17.42 -30.56 -11.32
C VAL A 337 -18.13 -30.10 -12.58
N PHE A 338 -17.75 -30.63 -13.75
CA PHE A 338 -18.35 -30.25 -15.02
C PHE A 338 -19.81 -30.68 -15.12
N GLU A 339 -20.12 -31.92 -14.73
CA GLU A 339 -21.49 -32.45 -14.70
C GLU A 339 -22.36 -31.74 -13.66
N ILE A 340 -21.79 -31.47 -12.48
CA ILE A 340 -22.45 -30.72 -11.42
C ILE A 340 -22.74 -29.28 -11.86
N LEU A 341 -21.79 -28.59 -12.52
CA LEU A 341 -22.00 -27.24 -13.04
C LEU A 341 -23.14 -27.17 -14.05
N ARG A 342 -23.27 -28.15 -14.97
CA ARG A 342 -24.39 -28.20 -15.93
C ARG A 342 -25.74 -28.24 -15.22
N THR A 343 -25.84 -29.02 -14.14
CA THR A 343 -27.05 -29.09 -13.33
C THR A 343 -27.41 -27.72 -12.74
N TYR A 344 -26.44 -27.02 -12.15
CA TYR A 344 -26.69 -25.69 -11.58
C TYR A 344 -26.95 -24.61 -12.61
N ILE A 345 -26.35 -24.69 -13.80
CA ILE A 345 -26.65 -23.79 -14.92
C ILE A 345 -28.10 -23.95 -15.36
N GLU A 346 -28.62 -25.18 -15.35
CA GLU A 346 -30.03 -25.42 -15.65
C GLU A 346 -30.93 -24.89 -14.52
N ASP A 347 -30.56 -25.10 -13.25
CA ASP A 347 -31.28 -24.54 -12.11
C ASP A 347 -31.36 -23.00 -12.16
N LEU A 348 -30.31 -22.32 -12.63
CA LEU A 348 -30.30 -20.84 -12.76
C LEU A 348 -31.36 -20.31 -13.74
N LYS A 349 -31.91 -21.14 -14.63
CA LYS A 349 -33.02 -20.77 -15.51
C LYS A 349 -34.37 -20.78 -14.79
N HIS A 350 -34.47 -21.50 -13.68
CA HIS A 350 -35.74 -21.80 -13.01
C HIS A 350 -35.83 -21.25 -11.59
N TYR A 351 -34.69 -20.98 -10.94
CA TYR A 351 -34.62 -20.55 -9.54
C TYR A 351 -33.82 -19.24 -9.39
N PRO A 352 -34.11 -18.44 -8.35
CA PRO A 352 -33.31 -17.26 -8.00
C PRO A 352 -31.82 -17.59 -7.82
N THR A 353 -30.95 -16.70 -8.30
CA THR A 353 -29.49 -16.92 -8.28
C THR A 353 -28.94 -17.25 -6.89
N LEU A 354 -29.41 -16.55 -5.84
CA LEU A 354 -28.94 -16.80 -4.47
C LEU A 354 -29.35 -18.18 -3.95
N GLU A 355 -30.53 -18.68 -4.35
CA GLU A 355 -31.00 -20.01 -3.97
C GLU A 355 -30.14 -21.10 -4.61
N VAL A 356 -29.81 -20.96 -5.90
CA VAL A 356 -28.90 -21.88 -6.59
C VAL A 356 -27.50 -21.85 -5.98
N LEU A 357 -26.95 -20.66 -5.69
CA LEU A 357 -25.65 -20.55 -5.04
C LEU A 357 -25.63 -21.18 -3.64
N GLU A 358 -26.71 -21.01 -2.87
CA GLU A 358 -26.86 -21.68 -1.57
C GLU A 358 -26.89 -23.20 -1.72
N LYS A 359 -27.63 -23.71 -2.73
CA LYS A 359 -27.67 -25.14 -3.07
C LYS A 359 -26.27 -25.67 -3.41
N VAL A 360 -25.50 -24.96 -4.24
CA VAL A 360 -24.11 -25.31 -4.59
C VAL A 360 -23.25 -25.46 -3.33
N VAL A 361 -23.26 -24.44 -2.46
CA VAL A 361 -22.41 -24.43 -1.24
C VAL A 361 -22.83 -25.53 -0.26
N LYS A 362 -24.14 -25.82 -0.15
CA LYS A 362 -24.65 -26.90 0.71
C LYS A 362 -24.31 -28.29 0.19
N GLN A 363 -24.34 -28.51 -1.12
CA GLN A 363 -24.09 -29.82 -1.73
C GLN A 363 -22.60 -30.13 -1.84
N LEU A 364 -21.78 -29.15 -2.27
CA LEU A 364 -20.35 -29.35 -2.45
C LEU A 364 -19.53 -29.15 -1.18
N GLU A 365 -20.13 -28.53 -0.15
CA GLU A 365 -19.51 -28.28 1.16
C GLU A 365 -18.04 -27.79 1.09
N PRO A 366 -17.75 -26.75 0.27
CA PRO A 366 -16.38 -26.32 -0.02
C PRO A 366 -15.60 -25.92 1.23
N TYR A 367 -16.30 -25.49 2.29
CA TYR A 367 -15.71 -25.14 3.57
C TYR A 367 -15.00 -26.32 4.25
N LYS A 368 -15.46 -27.56 4.05
CA LYS A 368 -14.79 -28.77 4.58
C LYS A 368 -13.48 -29.03 3.83
N LYS A 369 -13.53 -29.02 2.50
CA LYS A 369 -12.36 -29.24 1.65
C LYS A 369 -11.33 -28.12 1.81
N TYR A 370 -11.78 -26.88 1.90
CA TYR A 370 -10.96 -25.73 2.24
C TYR A 370 -10.22 -25.93 3.56
N GLY A 371 -10.91 -26.37 4.61
CA GLY A 371 -10.29 -26.64 5.92
C GLY A 371 -9.22 -27.74 5.85
N ILE A 372 -9.47 -28.82 5.10
CA ILE A 372 -8.51 -29.90 4.89
C ILE A 372 -7.28 -29.41 4.13
N ASN A 373 -7.47 -28.68 3.03
CA ASN A 373 -6.38 -28.12 2.22
C ASN A 373 -5.56 -27.13 3.04
N PHE A 374 -6.22 -26.22 3.76
CA PHE A 374 -5.57 -25.26 4.64
C PHE A 374 -4.69 -25.92 5.72
N MET A 375 -5.13 -27.05 6.28
CA MET A 375 -4.34 -27.81 7.25
C MET A 375 -3.17 -28.56 6.61
N LYS A 376 -3.34 -29.10 5.40
CA LYS A 376 -2.25 -29.74 4.63
C LYS A 376 -1.18 -28.71 4.26
N ASP A 377 -1.58 -27.56 3.73
CA ASP A 377 -0.69 -26.47 3.33
C ASP A 377 0.09 -25.94 4.53
N ARG A 378 -0.55 -25.79 5.70
CA ARG A 378 0.14 -25.41 6.95
C ARG A 378 1.17 -26.43 7.44
N LYS A 379 0.94 -27.72 7.18
CA LYS A 379 1.84 -28.79 7.60
C LYS A 379 3.08 -28.85 6.71
N ASN A 380 2.91 -28.59 5.40
CA ASN A 380 4.00 -28.54 4.44
C ASN A 380 4.78 -27.20 4.49
N GLN A 381 4.12 -26.08 4.77
CA GLN A 381 4.77 -24.76 4.90
C GLN A 381 5.82 -24.71 6.02
N ILE A 382 5.66 -25.48 7.11
CA ILE A 382 6.62 -25.49 8.22
C ILE A 382 7.95 -26.14 7.81
N ASP A 383 7.93 -27.16 6.95
CA ASP A 383 9.13 -27.89 6.52
C ASP A 383 9.75 -27.31 5.23
N ASP A 384 8.94 -26.82 4.29
CA ASP A 384 9.42 -26.30 2.99
C ASP A 384 9.98 -24.87 3.08
N ASP A 385 9.42 -23.99 3.93
CA ASP A 385 9.82 -22.58 3.97
C ASP A 385 11.28 -22.40 4.47
N GLU A 386 11.74 -23.20 5.44
CA GLU A 386 13.14 -23.11 5.93
C GLU A 386 14.18 -23.63 4.92
N GLU A 387 13.81 -24.59 4.06
CA GLU A 387 14.72 -25.15 3.06
C GLU A 387 14.70 -24.37 1.74
N LEU A 388 13.54 -23.83 1.33
CA LEU A 388 13.41 -22.92 0.18
C LEU A 388 14.06 -21.57 0.43
N LEU A 389 13.90 -20.97 1.63
CA LEU A 389 14.54 -19.70 1.99
C LEU A 389 16.08 -19.77 1.92
N LYS A 390 16.67 -20.96 2.11
CA LYS A 390 18.12 -21.19 1.93
C LYS A 390 18.56 -21.29 0.47
N LYS A 391 17.63 -21.58 -0.47
CA LYS A 391 17.90 -21.77 -1.91
C LYS A 391 17.41 -20.61 -2.79
N VAL A 392 16.68 -19.63 -2.24
CA VAL A 392 16.20 -18.47 -3.01
C VAL A 392 17.37 -17.55 -3.34
N LYS A 393 17.72 -17.48 -4.64
CA LYS A 393 18.57 -16.42 -5.18
C LYS A 393 18.01 -15.07 -4.76
N THR A 394 18.81 -14.26 -4.06
CA THR A 394 18.35 -12.95 -3.60
C THR A 394 18.33 -12.00 -4.79
N ILE A 395 17.13 -11.73 -5.29
CA ILE A 395 16.92 -10.73 -6.33
C ILE A 395 16.57 -9.41 -5.65
N MET A 396 17.45 -8.42 -5.75
CA MET A 396 17.11 -7.05 -5.40
C MET A 396 16.79 -6.23 -6.64
N ILE A 397 15.69 -5.49 -6.60
CA ILE A 397 15.25 -4.63 -7.70
C ILE A 397 14.90 -3.27 -7.10
N ASN A 398 15.66 -2.27 -7.53
CA ASN A 398 15.41 -0.87 -7.24
C ASN A 398 15.07 -0.17 -8.55
N ILE A 399 13.88 0.42 -8.63
CA ILE A 399 13.44 1.17 -9.80
C ILE A 399 12.82 2.48 -9.34
N PHE A 400 13.30 3.59 -9.93
CA PHE A 400 12.60 4.87 -9.81
C PHE A 400 12.27 5.43 -11.19
N ILE A 401 11.22 6.26 -11.19
CA ILE A 401 10.69 6.94 -12.36
C ILE A 401 10.74 8.44 -12.05
N ASN A 402 11.40 9.18 -12.93
CA ASN A 402 11.44 10.64 -12.86
C ASN A 402 10.91 11.24 -14.16
N ASP A 403 10.11 12.30 -14.07
CA ASP A 403 9.67 13.07 -15.22
C ASP A 403 10.51 14.34 -15.29
N LYS A 404 11.20 14.53 -16.41
CA LYS A 404 11.99 15.74 -16.64
C LYS A 404 11.73 16.21 -18.08
N ASP A 405 11.15 17.40 -18.20
CA ASP A 405 10.89 18.06 -19.49
C ASP A 405 10.07 17.20 -20.47
N GLY A 406 9.13 16.39 -19.96
CA GLY A 406 8.29 15.49 -20.77
C GLY A 406 8.95 14.16 -21.14
N LYS A 407 10.20 13.92 -20.70
CA LYS A 407 10.90 12.64 -20.85
C LYS A 407 10.89 11.88 -19.53
N ILE A 408 10.56 10.60 -19.61
CA ILE A 408 10.50 9.72 -18.45
C ILE A 408 11.85 9.04 -18.31
N LEU A 409 12.61 9.46 -17.31
CA LEU A 409 13.89 8.88 -16.95
C LEU A 409 13.64 7.68 -16.02
N LEU A 410 14.04 6.49 -16.46
CA LEU A 410 13.93 5.28 -15.68
C LEU A 410 15.31 4.90 -15.17
N GLY A 411 15.48 4.89 -13.85
CA GLY A 411 16.68 4.36 -13.20
C GLY A 411 16.41 2.98 -12.64
N TYR A 412 17.29 2.02 -12.90
CA TYR A 412 17.23 0.69 -12.28
C TYR A 412 18.55 0.24 -11.70
N CYS A 413 18.44 -0.60 -10.68
CA CYS A 413 19.51 -1.48 -10.21
C CYS A 413 18.91 -2.84 -9.89
N ILE A 414 19.45 -3.88 -10.52
CA ILE A 414 19.05 -5.26 -10.32
C ILE A 414 20.27 -6.02 -9.81
N SER A 415 20.18 -6.53 -8.59
CA SER A 415 21.19 -7.44 -8.03
C SER A 415 20.69 -8.87 -8.16
N LEU A 416 21.48 -9.70 -8.84
CA LEU A 416 21.26 -11.13 -9.05
C LEU A 416 22.47 -11.88 -8.50
N ASP A 417 22.33 -12.47 -7.32
CA ASP A 417 23.43 -13.12 -6.60
C ASP A 417 24.58 -12.11 -6.35
N GLU A 418 25.77 -12.34 -6.91
CA GLU A 418 26.93 -11.44 -6.82
C GLU A 418 26.98 -10.37 -7.90
N ASN A 419 26.13 -10.46 -8.94
CA ASN A 419 26.13 -9.52 -10.05
C ASN A 419 25.15 -8.38 -9.80
N GLN A 420 25.57 -7.16 -10.16
CA GLN A 420 24.73 -5.96 -10.08
C GLN A 420 24.68 -5.29 -11.46
N PHE A 421 23.47 -5.02 -11.93
CA PHE A 421 23.18 -4.37 -13.19
C PHE A 421 22.48 -3.05 -12.91
N SER A 422 23.09 -1.92 -13.26
CA SER A 422 22.51 -0.58 -13.12
C SER A 422 22.71 0.24 -14.38
N ASN A 423 21.91 1.29 -14.51
CA ASN A 423 22.08 2.28 -15.56
C ASN A 423 22.54 3.64 -15.00
N THR A 424 23.00 4.53 -15.88
CA THR A 424 23.53 5.85 -15.52
C THR A 424 22.50 6.71 -14.78
N HIS A 425 21.20 6.59 -15.11
CA HIS A 425 20.16 7.30 -14.36
C HIS A 425 20.15 6.89 -12.91
N TYR A 426 20.21 5.58 -12.62
CA TYR A 426 20.25 5.06 -11.26
C TYR A 426 21.44 5.62 -10.48
N GLU A 427 22.64 5.48 -11.04
CA GLU A 427 23.88 5.93 -10.40
C GLU A 427 23.88 7.43 -10.09
N ASN A 428 23.32 8.24 -10.99
CA ASN A 428 23.29 9.69 -10.84
C ASN A 428 22.23 10.19 -9.84
N LYS A 429 21.20 9.39 -9.53
CA LYS A 429 20.04 9.85 -8.76
C LYS A 429 19.78 9.08 -7.47
N ILE A 430 20.41 7.92 -7.28
CA ILE A 430 20.20 7.08 -6.09
C ILE A 430 20.38 7.87 -4.79
N THR A 431 21.36 8.77 -4.70
CA THR A 431 21.59 9.58 -3.50
C THR A 431 20.41 10.51 -3.17
N GLU A 432 19.80 11.15 -4.18
CA GLU A 432 18.62 11.99 -3.93
C GLU A 432 17.36 11.12 -3.67
N GLU A 433 17.27 9.95 -4.30
CA GLU A 433 16.21 8.97 -4.06
C GLU A 433 16.25 8.42 -2.62
N GLU A 434 17.44 8.08 -2.11
CA GLU A 434 17.64 7.65 -0.72
C GLU A 434 17.18 8.73 0.27
N LYS A 435 17.50 10.00 0.01
CA LYS A 435 17.03 11.13 0.84
C LYS A 435 15.50 11.25 0.82
N GLU A 436 14.87 11.03 -0.32
CA GLU A 436 13.41 11.08 -0.41
C GLU A 436 12.76 9.86 0.27
N ILE A 437 13.37 8.68 0.22
CA ILE A 437 12.94 7.51 1.00
C ILE A 437 12.98 7.80 2.50
N ILE A 438 14.06 8.43 2.98
CA ILE A 438 14.20 8.85 4.38
C ILE A 438 13.10 9.88 4.73
N ALA A 439 12.83 10.83 3.84
CA ALA A 439 11.76 11.81 4.03
C ALA A 439 10.38 11.14 4.09
N GLU A 440 10.08 10.16 3.22
CA GLU A 440 8.83 9.39 3.23
C GLU A 440 8.68 8.59 4.52
N GLU A 441 9.72 7.89 4.98
CA GLU A 441 9.71 7.18 6.27
C GLU A 441 9.54 8.15 7.45
N THR A 442 10.05 9.37 7.35
CA THR A 442 9.84 10.42 8.36
C THR A 442 8.38 10.92 8.35
N ARG A 443 7.75 11.08 7.17
CA ARG A 443 6.32 11.40 7.04
C ARG A 443 5.44 10.26 7.58
N LEU A 444 5.80 9.01 7.33
CA LEU A 444 5.10 7.85 7.92
C LEU A 444 5.16 7.87 9.45
N LEU A 445 6.33 8.18 10.03
CA LEU A 445 6.48 8.35 11.47
C LEU A 445 5.66 9.55 11.99
N TYR A 446 5.65 10.68 11.26
CA TYR A 446 4.82 11.84 11.57
C TYR A 446 3.33 11.48 11.62
N VAL A 447 2.83 10.80 10.59
CA VAL A 447 1.44 10.32 10.55
C VAL A 447 1.16 9.37 11.70
N ALA A 448 2.05 8.43 12.00
CA ALA A 448 1.86 7.45 13.08
C ALA A 448 1.75 8.12 14.46
N ILE A 449 2.66 9.04 14.78
CA ILE A 449 2.69 9.71 16.09
C ILE A 449 1.50 10.68 16.24
N THR A 450 1.11 11.38 15.17
CA THR A 450 -0.02 12.35 15.20
C THR A 450 -1.41 11.69 15.26
N ARG A 451 -1.51 10.34 15.24
CA ARG A 451 -2.75 9.62 15.57
C ARG A 451 -3.05 9.60 17.07
N GLY A 452 -2.04 9.75 17.93
CA GLY A 452 -2.22 9.72 19.38
C GLY A 452 -3.08 10.88 19.88
N LYS A 453 -3.97 10.59 20.85
CA LYS A 453 -4.79 11.61 21.52
C LYS A 453 -4.20 12.05 22.87
N LYS A 454 -3.90 11.09 23.75
CA LYS A 454 -3.38 11.34 25.11
C LYS A 454 -1.90 11.01 25.25
N SER A 455 -1.49 9.85 24.76
CA SER A 455 -0.10 9.40 24.79
C SER A 455 0.26 8.62 23.53
N VAL A 456 1.56 8.55 23.25
CA VAL A 456 2.14 7.71 22.19
C VAL A 456 3.37 7.02 22.77
N HIS A 457 3.44 5.70 22.63
CA HIS A 457 4.54 4.89 23.14
C HIS A 457 5.34 4.33 21.95
N MET A 458 6.63 4.66 21.89
CA MET A 458 7.51 4.27 20.79
C MET A 458 8.61 3.34 21.27
N TYR A 459 8.78 2.23 20.57
CA TYR A 459 9.93 1.36 20.77
C TYR A 459 11.18 1.99 20.17
N ASN A 460 12.26 2.03 20.94
CA ASN A 460 13.58 2.37 20.43
C ASN A 460 14.62 1.30 20.82
N SER A 461 15.56 1.01 19.92
CA SER A 461 16.66 0.07 20.17
C SER A 461 17.89 0.85 20.61
N LYS A 462 18.52 0.51 21.74
CA LYS A 462 19.76 1.18 22.21
C LYS A 462 20.90 1.18 21.17
N LEU A 463 20.91 0.19 20.27
CA LEU A 463 21.90 0.05 19.18
C LEU A 463 21.66 0.98 17.97
N SER A 464 20.74 1.94 18.04
CA SER A 464 20.37 2.78 16.88
C SER A 464 21.30 3.96 16.60
N TYR A 465 22.45 4.05 17.27
CA TYR A 465 23.50 5.01 16.94
C TYR A 465 24.50 4.36 15.98
N ASP A 466 24.09 4.22 14.72
CA ASP A 466 24.94 3.69 13.66
C ASP A 466 25.45 4.87 12.82
N ASN A 467 26.64 5.37 13.15
CA ASN A 467 27.46 6.30 12.35
C ASN A 467 26.76 7.52 11.72
N GLY A 468 25.65 8.01 12.29
CA GLY A 468 24.89 9.15 11.78
C GLY A 468 24.01 8.87 10.54
N ARG A 469 23.87 7.62 10.11
CA ARG A 469 23.03 7.25 8.94
C ARG A 469 21.59 6.97 9.38
N ILE A 470 20.62 7.56 8.69
CA ILE A 470 19.19 7.40 9.00
C ILE A 470 18.59 6.34 8.09
N ASN A 471 18.53 5.09 8.56
CA ASN A 471 18.01 3.98 7.77
C ASN A 471 16.79 3.29 8.41
N THR A 472 16.42 3.67 9.64
CA THR A 472 15.32 3.06 10.40
C THR A 472 14.56 4.10 11.23
N TRP A 473 13.32 3.80 11.60
CA TRP A 473 12.57 4.60 12.57
C TRP A 473 13.29 4.72 13.92
N SER A 474 14.05 3.71 14.34
CA SER A 474 14.85 3.79 15.57
C SER A 474 15.90 4.91 15.48
N ASN A 475 16.54 5.10 14.32
CA ASN A 475 17.48 6.22 14.11
C ASN A 475 16.75 7.58 14.21
N LEU A 476 15.57 7.71 13.58
CA LEU A 476 14.73 8.91 13.66
C LEU A 476 14.28 9.20 15.10
N ILE A 477 13.83 8.17 15.82
CA ILE A 477 13.38 8.27 17.22
C ILE A 477 14.52 8.68 18.14
N ALA A 478 15.72 8.14 17.92
CA ALA A 478 16.91 8.53 18.68
C ALA A 478 17.26 10.00 18.46
N ARG A 479 17.22 10.47 17.20
CA ARG A 479 17.55 11.85 16.82
C ARG A 479 16.58 12.88 17.40
N GLY A 480 15.28 12.60 17.40
CA GLY A 480 14.27 13.51 17.96
C GLY A 480 14.39 13.77 19.47
N ASN A 481 15.34 13.13 20.17
CA ASN A 481 15.61 13.35 21.59
C ASN A 481 16.43 14.61 21.89
N GLY A 482 17.07 15.23 20.89
CA GLY A 482 17.96 16.37 21.13
C GLY A 482 19.29 16.01 21.82
N ASN A 483 19.52 14.74 22.13
CA ASN A 483 20.84 14.21 22.49
C ASN A 483 21.53 13.84 21.18
N VAL A 484 22.26 14.78 20.58
CA VAL A 484 23.22 14.51 19.49
C VAL A 484 24.63 14.63 20.06
#